data_AF-A0A5C6LU78-F1
#
_entry.id   AF-A0A5C6LU78-F1
#
_cell.length_a   1.000
_cell.length_b   1.000
_cell.length_c   1.000
_cell.angle_alpha   90.00
_cell.angle_beta   90.00
_cell.angle_gamma   90.00
#
_symmetry.space_group_name_H-M   'P 1'
#
loop_
_entity.id
_entity.type
_entity.pdbx_description
1 polymer ?
#
loop_
_entity_poly.entity_id
_entity_poly.type
_entity_poly.pdbx_seq_one_letter_code
_entity_poly.pdbx_strand_id
1 'polypeptide(L)'
;MYQPMHIQWHPQLFALTILIAGCKNVMPEYAKEYTPAFEPALLHAIVSDAPSISDPYPLFRIREKMRTGYIDRDGNTVIAPTFVTAGDFSEGLAAARSGGYYGYIDKTGKFVIPPSYDFATEFSDNTGLVYKDGLPIYIDRQGNTLLNILSCRQALLQKASRW
;
A
#
# COMPACT_ATOMS: atom_id res chain seq x y z
N MET A 1 -3.13 51.50 42.90
CA MET A 1 -2.13 50.94 41.96
C MET A 1 -2.37 49.44 41.87
N TYR A 2 -3.13 49.01 40.86
CA TYR A 2 -3.28 47.60 40.50
C TYR A 2 -3.37 47.55 38.97
N GLN A 3 -2.41 46.92 38.32
CA GLN A 3 -2.44 46.67 36.88
C GLN A 3 -3.30 45.44 36.61
N PRO A 4 -4.24 45.45 35.64
CA PRO A 4 -4.93 44.24 35.23
C PRO A 4 -4.03 43.37 34.35
N MET A 5 -3.89 42.11 34.74
CA MET A 5 -3.18 41.04 34.03
C MET A 5 -3.89 40.73 32.69
N HIS A 6 -3.17 40.85 31.58
CA HIS A 6 -3.61 40.35 30.27
C HIS A 6 -3.62 38.82 30.28
N ILE A 7 -4.81 38.21 30.22
CA ILE A 7 -4.97 36.78 29.99
C ILE A 7 -5.01 36.56 28.47
N GLN A 8 -4.00 35.87 27.93
CA GLN A 8 -4.01 35.39 26.55
C GLN A 8 -4.89 34.14 26.47
N TRP A 9 -5.94 34.19 25.65
CA TRP A 9 -6.86 33.07 25.44
C TRP A 9 -6.32 32.13 24.36
N HIS A 10 -6.22 30.83 24.66
CA HIS A 10 -5.79 29.80 23.72
C HIS A 10 -7.02 29.19 23.00
N PRO A 11 -7.06 29.12 21.66
CA PRO A 11 -8.28 28.84 20.87
C PRO A 11 -8.80 27.39 20.85
N GLN A 12 -8.32 26.49 21.72
CA GLN A 12 -8.66 25.06 21.66
C GLN A 12 -9.76 24.60 22.65
N LEU A 13 -10.46 25.52 23.33
CA LEU A 13 -11.46 25.15 24.35
C LEU A 13 -12.90 25.64 24.09
N PHE A 14 -13.23 26.12 22.89
CA PHE A 14 -14.58 26.67 22.59
C PHE A 14 -15.44 25.89 21.59
N ALA A 15 -15.17 24.60 21.37
CA ALA A 15 -16.00 23.74 20.51
C ALA A 15 -16.73 22.63 21.28
N LEU A 16 -17.22 22.92 22.49
CA LEU A 16 -18.10 21.99 23.21
C LEU A 16 -19.27 22.69 23.93
N THR A 17 -19.93 23.66 23.30
CA THR A 17 -21.18 24.26 23.83
C THR A 17 -22.17 24.73 22.76
N ILE A 18 -22.37 23.98 21.67
CA ILE A 18 -23.57 24.18 20.84
C ILE A 18 -24.27 22.83 20.61
N LEU A 19 -24.73 22.24 21.72
CA LEU A 19 -25.97 21.48 21.74
C LEU A 19 -26.84 22.14 22.81
N ILE A 20 -28.12 22.35 22.52
CA ILE A 20 -29.11 23.17 23.28
C ILE A 20 -29.27 24.60 22.72
N ALA A 21 -29.86 24.68 21.53
CA ALA A 21 -30.88 25.68 21.20
C ALA A 21 -31.49 25.24 19.86
N GLY A 22 -32.76 24.84 19.88
CA GLY A 22 -33.54 24.68 18.66
C GLY A 22 -33.70 26.06 18.00
N CYS A 23 -32.83 26.39 17.05
CA CYS A 23 -33.00 27.54 16.18
C CYS A 23 -33.19 27.05 14.75
N LYS A 24 -34.46 27.02 14.32
CA LYS A 24 -34.80 27.24 12.91
C LYS A 24 -34.28 28.64 12.57
N ASN A 25 -33.55 28.76 11.45
CA ASN A 25 -32.84 29.94 10.94
C ASN A 25 -31.37 30.02 11.35
N VAL A 26 -30.57 29.07 10.83
CA VAL A 26 -29.18 29.37 10.49
C VAL A 26 -29.18 30.01 9.12
N MET A 27 -28.58 31.20 9.07
CA MET A 27 -28.56 32.16 7.96
C MET A 27 -27.84 31.58 6.72
N PRO A 28 -28.30 31.88 5.48
CA PRO A 28 -27.68 31.35 4.25
C PRO A 28 -26.35 32.01 3.89
N GLU A 29 -25.82 32.93 4.69
CA GLU A 29 -24.60 33.68 4.38
C GLU A 29 -23.31 32.96 4.80
N TYR A 30 -23.38 31.92 5.65
CA TYR A 30 -22.19 31.18 6.12
C TYR A 30 -21.91 29.89 5.35
N ALA A 31 -22.56 29.67 4.20
CA ALA A 31 -22.38 28.47 3.37
C ALA A 31 -21.30 28.62 2.27
N LYS A 32 -20.67 29.80 2.14
CA LYS A 32 -19.68 30.07 1.09
C LYS A 32 -18.21 29.98 1.53
N GLU A 33 -17.95 29.85 2.83
CA GLU A 33 -16.57 29.93 3.36
C GLU A 33 -16.08 28.63 4.00
N TYR A 34 -16.76 27.52 3.73
CA TYR A 34 -16.32 26.19 4.15
C TYR A 34 -16.49 25.16 3.03
N THR A 35 -15.85 25.41 1.90
CA THR A 35 -15.29 24.30 1.12
C THR A 35 -13.88 24.10 1.65
N PRO A 36 -13.62 23.16 2.58
CA PRO A 36 -12.25 22.73 2.75
C PRO A 36 -11.85 22.17 1.39
N ALA A 37 -10.90 22.84 0.73
CA ALA A 37 -10.15 22.23 -0.32
C ALA A 37 -9.71 20.89 0.25
N PHE A 38 -10.27 19.79 -0.27
CA PHE A 38 -9.74 18.47 -0.02
C PHE A 38 -8.33 18.52 -0.59
N GLU A 39 -7.37 18.92 0.25
CA GLU A 39 -5.96 18.76 -0.08
C GLU A 39 -5.80 17.26 -0.33
N PRO A 40 -5.38 16.85 -1.54
CA PRO A 40 -5.12 15.43 -1.80
C PRO A 40 -4.06 14.84 -0.86
N ALA A 41 -3.30 15.70 -0.16
CA ALA A 41 -2.39 15.33 0.91
C ALA A 41 -3.09 14.85 2.20
N LEU A 42 -4.28 15.36 2.53
CA LEU A 42 -5.02 14.91 3.72
C LEU A 42 -5.57 13.49 3.57
N LEU A 43 -5.80 13.03 2.33
CA LEU A 43 -6.24 11.66 2.07
C LEU A 43 -5.18 10.61 2.48
N HIS A 44 -3.89 10.99 2.47
CA HIS A 44 -2.81 10.12 2.96
C HIS A 44 -2.75 10.01 4.49
N ALA A 45 -3.18 11.05 5.21
CA ALA A 45 -3.07 11.11 6.67
C ALA A 45 -4.19 10.35 7.41
N ILE A 46 -5.36 10.19 6.80
CA ILE A 46 -6.53 9.54 7.44
C ILE A 46 -6.44 8.00 7.37
N VAL A 47 -5.54 7.46 6.54
CA VAL A 47 -5.43 6.01 6.27
C VAL A 47 -4.42 5.32 7.20
N SER A 48 -3.74 6.03 8.10
CA SER A 48 -2.70 5.44 8.96
C SER A 48 -3.23 4.48 10.03
N ASP A 49 -4.49 4.61 10.45
CA ASP A 49 -5.07 3.81 11.55
C ASP A 49 -6.36 3.07 11.16
N ALA A 50 -6.70 3.03 9.87
CA ALA A 50 -7.86 2.26 9.40
C ALA A 50 -7.50 0.77 9.30
N PRO A 51 -8.26 -0.14 9.95
CA PRO A 51 -8.12 -1.57 9.71
C PRO A 51 -8.33 -1.84 8.21
N SER A 52 -7.42 -2.63 7.63
CA SER A 52 -7.27 -2.93 6.21
C SER A 52 -8.61 -2.99 5.45
N ILE A 53 -9.02 -1.87 4.86
CA ILE A 53 -9.94 -1.90 3.73
C ILE A 53 -9.15 -2.62 2.65
N SER A 54 -9.52 -3.87 2.40
CA SER A 54 -8.99 -4.70 1.32
C SER A 54 -8.93 -3.87 0.04
N ASP A 55 -7.74 -3.36 -0.27
CA ASP A 55 -7.38 -2.56 -1.43
C ASP A 55 -8.47 -1.58 -1.94
N PRO A 56 -8.51 -0.31 -1.49
CA PRO A 56 -9.52 0.67 -1.89
C PRO A 56 -9.58 0.92 -3.42
N TYR A 57 -8.51 0.57 -4.13
CA TYR A 57 -8.43 0.60 -5.59
C TYR A 57 -7.99 -0.79 -6.09
N PRO A 58 -8.92 -1.73 -6.31
CA PRO A 58 -8.58 -3.00 -6.95
C PRO A 58 -8.32 -2.74 -8.43
N LEU A 59 -7.24 -3.33 -8.92
CA LEU A 59 -6.92 -3.34 -10.34
C LEU A 59 -7.29 -4.70 -10.92
N PHE A 60 -7.92 -4.70 -12.07
CA PHE A 60 -8.35 -5.92 -12.76
C PHE A 60 -7.39 -6.22 -13.90
N ARG A 61 -6.92 -7.46 -13.94
CA ARG A 61 -6.02 -7.92 -15.00
C ARG A 61 -6.76 -8.00 -16.33
N ILE A 62 -6.19 -7.39 -17.36
CA ILE A 62 -6.60 -7.55 -18.76
C ILE A 62 -5.50 -8.25 -19.56
N ARG A 63 -5.89 -8.97 -20.61
CA ARG A 63 -4.96 -9.61 -21.54
C ARG A 63 -5.22 -9.15 -22.96
N GLU A 64 -4.17 -8.62 -23.60
CA GLU A 64 -4.20 -8.21 -25.00
C GLU A 64 -2.96 -8.74 -25.72
N LYS A 65 -3.15 -9.38 -26.89
CA LYS A 65 -2.04 -9.88 -27.74
C LYS A 65 -0.97 -10.68 -26.96
N MET A 66 -1.41 -11.56 -26.05
CA MET A 66 -0.56 -12.36 -25.15
C MET A 66 0.27 -11.56 -24.13
N ARG A 67 -0.09 -10.30 -23.89
CA ARG A 67 0.47 -9.48 -22.82
C ARG A 67 -0.59 -9.18 -21.78
N THR A 68 -0.11 -8.90 -20.57
CA THR A 68 -0.93 -8.63 -19.41
C THR A 68 -0.77 -7.18 -18.98
N GLY A 69 -1.89 -6.52 -18.74
CA GLY A 69 -1.99 -5.16 -18.20
C GLY A 69 -3.10 -5.10 -17.15
N TYR A 70 -3.42 -3.90 -16.69
CA TYR A 70 -4.41 -3.69 -15.64
C TYR A 70 -5.29 -2.47 -15.90
N ILE A 71 -6.57 -2.62 -15.58
CA ILE A 71 -7.59 -1.57 -15.63
C ILE A 71 -8.13 -1.28 -14.23
N ASP A 72 -8.67 -0.07 -14.03
CA ASP A 72 -9.46 0.27 -12.86
C ASP A 72 -10.91 -0.22 -12.98
N ARG A 73 -11.74 0.13 -11.99
CA ARG A 73 -13.19 -0.19 -11.97
C ARG A 73 -13.98 0.51 -13.06
N ASP A 74 -13.50 1.65 -13.53
CA ASP A 74 -14.16 2.46 -14.56
C ASP A 74 -13.76 2.01 -15.97
N GLY A 75 -12.86 1.02 -16.07
CA GLY A 75 -12.36 0.48 -17.32
C GLY A 75 -11.18 1.25 -17.91
N ASN A 76 -10.62 2.22 -17.18
CA ASN A 76 -9.43 2.93 -17.64
C ASN A 76 -8.20 2.06 -17.45
N THR A 77 -7.35 2.02 -18.49
CA THR A 77 -6.05 1.35 -18.41
C THR A 77 -5.11 2.10 -17.49
N VAL A 78 -4.78 1.48 -16.35
CA VAL A 78 -3.79 1.99 -15.40
C VAL A 78 -2.38 1.50 -15.77
N ILE A 79 -2.28 0.24 -16.19
CA ILE A 79 -1.02 -0.37 -16.61
C ILE A 79 -1.25 -0.99 -17.99
N ALA A 80 -0.54 -0.47 -18.99
CA ALA A 80 -0.67 -0.98 -20.35
C ALA A 80 -0.26 -2.48 -20.45
N PRO A 81 -0.91 -3.28 -21.32
CA PRO A 81 -0.57 -4.69 -21.54
C PRO A 81 0.84 -4.89 -22.10
N THR A 82 1.82 -4.92 -21.21
CA THR A 82 3.27 -4.91 -21.53
C THR A 82 3.99 -6.14 -21.00
N PHE A 83 3.50 -6.72 -19.90
CA PHE A 83 4.10 -7.89 -19.28
C PHE A 83 3.76 -9.16 -20.05
N VAL A 84 4.69 -10.11 -20.13
CA VAL A 84 4.41 -11.42 -20.76
C VAL A 84 3.31 -12.14 -20.01
N THR A 85 3.40 -12.13 -18.68
CA THR A 85 2.34 -12.60 -17.79
C THR A 85 2.42 -11.82 -16.49
N ALA A 86 1.29 -11.56 -15.86
CA ALA A 86 1.24 -11.00 -14.52
C ALA A 86 0.05 -11.59 -13.73
N GLY A 87 0.25 -11.75 -12.42
CA GLY A 87 -0.71 -12.25 -11.45
C GLY A 87 -1.71 -11.19 -11.03
N ASP A 88 -2.60 -11.54 -10.11
CA ASP A 88 -3.50 -10.56 -9.52
C ASP A 88 -2.78 -9.81 -8.39
N PHE A 89 -3.27 -8.62 -8.02
CA PHE A 89 -2.67 -7.85 -6.93
C PHE A 89 -3.10 -8.45 -5.59
N SER A 90 -2.12 -8.72 -4.73
CA SER A 90 -2.31 -9.10 -3.33
C SER A 90 -1.37 -8.28 -2.46
N GLU A 91 -1.88 -7.75 -1.34
CA GLU A 91 -1.13 -6.89 -0.43
C GLU A 91 -0.42 -5.72 -1.16
N GLY A 92 -1.06 -5.19 -2.20
CA GLY A 92 -0.54 -4.10 -3.03
C GLY A 92 0.56 -4.46 -4.04
N LEU A 93 0.94 -5.73 -4.17
CA LEU A 93 1.95 -6.20 -5.12
C LEU A 93 1.39 -7.29 -6.05
N ALA A 94 1.91 -7.37 -7.28
CA ALA A 94 1.58 -8.45 -8.22
C ALA A 94 2.85 -9.05 -8.81
N ALA A 95 2.91 -10.38 -8.92
CA ALA A 95 4.00 -11.06 -9.61
C ALA A 95 3.90 -10.80 -11.12
N ALA A 96 4.94 -10.23 -11.73
CA ALA A 96 4.96 -9.92 -13.15
C ALA A 96 6.24 -10.45 -13.82
N ARG A 97 6.09 -11.00 -15.02
CA ARG A 97 7.17 -11.59 -15.79
C ARG A 97 7.69 -10.61 -16.84
N SER A 98 8.99 -10.33 -16.78
CA SER A 98 9.72 -9.50 -17.73
C SER A 98 11.10 -10.10 -17.99
N GLY A 99 11.56 -10.08 -19.25
CA GLY A 99 12.88 -10.59 -19.60
C GLY A 99 13.11 -12.08 -19.27
N GLY A 100 12.05 -12.88 -19.17
CA GLY A 100 12.11 -14.31 -18.83
C GLY A 100 11.93 -14.62 -17.35
N TYR A 101 12.15 -13.65 -16.46
CA TYR A 101 12.10 -13.80 -15.00
C TYR A 101 10.88 -13.11 -14.40
N TYR A 102 10.52 -13.51 -13.19
CA TYR A 102 9.50 -12.90 -12.36
C TYR A 102 10.12 -11.90 -11.39
N GLY A 103 9.42 -10.79 -11.22
CA GLY A 103 9.58 -9.81 -10.15
C GLY A 103 8.21 -9.39 -9.64
N TYR A 104 8.17 -8.36 -8.79
CA TYR A 104 6.92 -7.84 -8.24
C TYR A 104 6.72 -6.38 -8.58
N ILE A 105 5.53 -6.05 -9.07
CA ILE A 105 5.13 -4.70 -9.44
C ILE A 105 4.15 -4.11 -8.43
N ASP A 106 4.21 -2.79 -8.25
CA ASP A 106 3.18 -2.02 -7.56
C ASP A 106 2.00 -1.70 -8.49
N LYS A 107 0.97 -1.04 -7.94
CA LYS A 107 -0.21 -0.58 -8.69
C LYS A 107 0.08 0.50 -9.74
N THR A 108 1.29 1.05 -9.76
CA THR A 108 1.74 1.97 -10.82
C THR A 108 2.40 1.21 -11.98
N GLY A 109 2.62 -0.10 -11.84
CA GLY A 109 3.31 -0.94 -12.81
C GLY A 109 4.83 -0.90 -12.70
N LYS A 110 5.38 -0.28 -11.64
CA LYS A 110 6.83 -0.25 -11.39
C LYS A 110 7.24 -1.48 -10.61
N PHE A 111 8.39 -2.06 -10.95
CA PHE A 111 8.98 -3.13 -10.18
C PHE A 111 9.46 -2.61 -8.83
N VAL A 112 8.82 -3.08 -7.75
CA VAL A 112 9.32 -2.93 -6.38
C VAL A 112 10.41 -3.95 -6.13
N ILE A 113 10.22 -5.17 -6.64
CA ILE A 113 11.22 -6.24 -6.60
C ILE A 113 11.60 -6.56 -8.05
N PRO A 114 12.84 -6.30 -8.47
CA PRO A 114 13.28 -6.50 -9.84
C PRO A 114 13.13 -7.97 -10.30
N PRO A 115 12.86 -8.22 -11.60
CA PRO A 115 12.79 -9.57 -12.15
C PRO A 115 14.11 -10.32 -11.95
N SER A 116 14.08 -11.37 -11.14
CA SER A 116 15.26 -12.20 -10.85
C SER A 116 14.94 -13.64 -10.44
N TYR A 117 13.66 -14.01 -10.45
CA TYR A 117 13.17 -15.31 -10.03
C TYR A 117 12.63 -16.11 -11.21
N ASP A 118 12.79 -17.43 -11.18
CA ASP A 118 12.24 -18.33 -12.19
C ASP A 118 10.72 -18.41 -12.09
N PHE A 119 10.22 -18.29 -10.87
CA PHE A 119 8.80 -18.32 -10.54
C PHE A 119 8.52 -17.50 -9.28
N ALA A 120 7.34 -16.90 -9.22
CA ALA A 120 6.88 -16.12 -8.07
C ALA A 120 5.39 -16.38 -7.84
N THR A 121 5.02 -16.55 -6.58
CA THR A 121 3.63 -16.67 -6.13
C THR A 121 3.08 -15.31 -5.69
N GLU A 122 1.79 -15.22 -5.40
CA GLU A 122 1.20 -14.03 -4.80
C GLU A 122 1.60 -13.90 -3.32
N PHE A 123 1.64 -12.67 -2.83
CA PHE A 123 1.90 -12.41 -1.40
C PHE A 123 0.69 -12.82 -0.54
N SER A 124 0.97 -13.43 0.60
CA SER A 124 0.02 -13.73 1.67
C SER A 124 0.73 -13.61 3.01
N ASP A 125 0.09 -12.99 3.98
CA ASP A 125 0.65 -12.78 5.33
C ASP A 125 2.03 -12.09 5.27
N ASN A 126 2.17 -11.06 4.43
CA ASN A 126 3.42 -10.34 4.14
C ASN A 126 4.58 -11.21 3.62
N THR A 127 4.28 -12.43 3.14
CA THR A 127 5.27 -13.39 2.68
C THR A 127 4.97 -13.85 1.25
N GLY A 128 6.00 -13.94 0.42
CA GLY A 128 5.92 -14.49 -0.93
C GLY A 128 6.87 -15.67 -1.08
N LEU A 129 6.42 -16.74 -1.75
CA LEU A 129 7.28 -17.84 -2.17
C LEU A 129 7.78 -17.58 -3.59
N VAL A 130 9.11 -17.56 -3.76
CA VAL A 130 9.77 -17.44 -5.06
C VAL A 130 10.70 -18.62 -5.28
N TYR A 131 10.96 -18.93 -6.55
CA TYR A 131 11.96 -19.91 -6.94
C TYR A 131 13.11 -19.21 -7.66
N LYS A 132 14.33 -19.54 -7.25
CA LYS A 132 15.55 -19.08 -7.91
C LYS A 132 16.50 -20.26 -8.07
N ASP A 133 16.93 -20.52 -9.29
CA ASP A 133 17.75 -21.66 -9.66
C ASP A 133 17.11 -23.00 -9.20
N GLY A 134 15.78 -23.07 -9.27
CA GLY A 134 14.98 -24.21 -8.81
C GLY A 134 14.84 -24.35 -7.28
N LEU A 135 15.37 -23.42 -6.50
CA LEU A 135 15.30 -23.45 -5.03
C LEU A 135 14.18 -22.54 -4.50
N PRO A 136 13.35 -23.02 -3.55
CA PRO A 136 12.34 -22.19 -2.91
C PRO A 136 12.99 -21.22 -1.92
N ILE A 137 12.59 -19.95 -2.00
CA ILE A 137 13.00 -18.86 -1.11
C ILE A 137 11.74 -18.13 -0.65
N TYR A 138 11.62 -17.92 0.66
CA TYR A 138 10.59 -17.03 1.21
C TYR A 138 11.13 -15.62 1.29
N ILE A 139 10.37 -14.66 0.76
CA ILE A 139 10.72 -13.24 0.77
C ILE A 139 9.62 -12.42 1.42
N ASP A 140 10.00 -11.26 1.98
CA ASP A 140 9.05 -10.22 2.36
C ASP A 140 8.67 -9.33 1.17
N ARG A 141 7.78 -8.36 1.42
CA ARG A 141 7.27 -7.40 0.41
C ARG A 141 8.35 -6.43 -0.12
N GLN A 142 9.50 -6.37 0.51
CA GLN A 142 10.67 -5.60 0.07
C GLN A 142 11.67 -6.46 -0.70
N GLY A 143 11.45 -7.78 -0.77
CA GLY A 143 12.34 -8.73 -1.42
C GLY A 143 13.45 -9.26 -0.51
N ASN A 144 13.43 -8.97 0.79
CA ASN A 144 14.39 -9.54 1.72
C ASN A 144 14.07 -11.02 1.94
N THR A 145 15.10 -11.85 1.95
CA THR A 145 14.95 -13.28 2.20
C THR A 145 14.67 -13.54 3.69
N LEU A 146 13.50 -14.13 3.99
CA LEU A 146 13.10 -14.53 5.33
C LEU A 146 13.65 -15.91 5.70
N LEU A 147 13.61 -16.85 4.75
CA LEU A 147 14.12 -18.20 4.94
C LEU A 147 14.70 -18.73 3.64
N ASN A 148 15.94 -19.20 3.72
CA ASN A 148 16.59 -19.99 2.68
C ASN A 148 16.91 -21.38 3.24
N ILE A 149 16.36 -22.44 2.65
CA ILE A 149 16.61 -23.81 3.10
C ILE A 149 18.11 -24.18 3.08
N LEU A 150 18.92 -23.52 2.26
CA LEU A 150 20.37 -23.74 2.20
C LEU A 150 21.11 -23.16 3.40
N SER A 151 20.64 -22.04 3.99
CA SER A 151 21.30 -21.45 5.15
C SER A 151 21.13 -22.33 6.39
N CYS A 152 19.99 -23.00 6.53
CA CYS A 152 19.76 -23.96 7.60
C CYS A 152 20.72 -25.16 7.51
N ARG A 153 20.98 -25.69 6.30
CA ARG A 153 21.94 -26.79 6.09
C ARG A 153 23.38 -26.38 6.41
N GLN A 154 23.82 -25.20 5.98
CA GLN A 154 25.17 -24.70 6.27
C GLN A 154 25.38 -24.42 7.76
N ALA A 155 24.38 -23.87 8.45
CA ALA A 155 24.43 -23.65 9.89
C ALA A 155 24.56 -24.96 10.68
N LEU A 156 23.89 -26.03 10.23
CA LEU A 156 24.02 -27.37 10.81
C LEU A 156 25.41 -27.97 10.58
N LEU A 157 25.97 -27.80 9.37
CA LEU A 157 27.31 -28.32 9.03
C LEU A 157 28.43 -27.60 9.80
N GLN A 158 28.35 -26.28 9.98
CA GLN A 158 29.36 -25.52 10.75
C GLN A 158 29.33 -25.85 12.26
N LYS A 159 28.16 -26.20 12.80
CA LYS A 159 28.04 -26.70 14.19
C LYS A 159 28.59 -28.11 14.33
N ALA A 160 28.43 -28.95 13.31
CA ALA A 160 28.97 -30.32 13.30
C ALA A 160 30.50 -30.36 13.15
N SER A 161 31.12 -29.38 12.48
CA SER A 161 32.59 -29.31 12.31
C SER A 161 33.35 -28.68 13.47
N ARG A 162 32.66 -28.36 14.58
CA ARG A 162 33.23 -27.76 15.80
C ARG A 162 33.36 -28.77 16.96
N TRP A 163 33.08 -30.04 16.71
CA TRP A 163 33.28 -31.16 17.63
C TRP A 163 34.45 -32.01 17.18
#